data_AF-A0A9E7HKL1-F1
#
_entry.id   AF-A0A9E7HKL1-F1
#
_cell.length_a   1.000
_cell.length_b   1.000
_cell.length_c   1.000
_cell.angle_alpha   90.00
_cell.angle_beta   90.00
_cell.angle_gamma   90.00
#
_symmetry.space_group_name_H-M   'P 1'
#
loop_
_entity.id
_entity.type
_entity.pdbx_description
1 polymer ?
#
loop_
_entity_poly.entity_id
_entity_poly.type
_entity_poly.pdbx_seq_one_letter_code
_entity_poly.pdbx_strand_id
1 'polypeptide(L)' 'MKFMLTTLNIFYVLDLNLQPIPDLTDNNTDEVKAERKKRNEDEVICRGHILNALSDRLYNLYTFEPSVKVI' A
#
# COMPACT_ATOMS: atom_id res chain seq x y z
N MET A 1 -2.71 11.41 0.29
CA MET A 1 -2.54 9.93 0.34
C MET A 1 -2.26 9.42 1.75
N LYS A 2 -1.27 9.94 2.50
CA LYS A 2 -0.95 9.45 3.86
C LYS A 2 -2.16 9.39 4.80
N PHE A 3 -2.97 10.44 4.88
CA PHE A 3 -4.19 10.47 5.70
C PHE A 3 -5.17 9.34 5.34
N MET A 4 -5.53 9.19 4.07
CA MET A 4 -6.47 8.15 3.61
C MET A 4 -5.95 6.72 3.90
N LEU A 5 -4.66 6.46 3.66
CA LEU A 5 -4.06 5.15 3.89
C LEU A 5 -4.00 4.78 5.39
N THR A 6 -3.79 5.78 6.25
CA THR A 6 -3.86 5.59 7.71
C THR A 6 -5.30 5.33 8.17
N THR A 7 -6.29 6.04 7.61
CA THR A 7 -7.72 5.79 7.91
C THR A 7 -8.17 4.39 7.49
N LEU A 8 -7.69 3.89 6.34
CA LEU A 8 -7.95 2.52 5.91
C LEU A 8 -7.09 1.47 6.64
N ASN A 9 -6.20 1.90 7.52
CA ASN A 9 -5.28 1.06 8.28
C ASN A 9 -4.40 0.14 7.40
N ILE A 10 -4.04 0.60 6.20
CA ILE A 10 -3.18 -0.12 5.24
C ILE A 10 -1.86 0.61 4.98
N PHE A 11 -1.61 1.75 5.63
CA PHE A 11 -0.37 2.52 5.44
C PHE A 11 0.90 1.69 5.70
N TYR A 12 0.83 0.71 6.60
CA TYR A 12 1.94 -0.16 6.95
C TYR A 12 2.45 -1.02 5.77
N VAL A 13 1.65 -1.28 4.73
CA VAL A 13 2.08 -2.05 3.54
C VAL A 13 3.14 -1.34 2.70
N LEU A 14 3.33 -0.04 2.95
CA LEU A 14 4.35 0.78 2.31
C LEU A 14 5.66 0.81 3.10
N ASP A 15 5.71 0.21 4.29
CA ASP A 15 6.95 0.15 5.07
C ASP A 15 7.96 -0.80 4.41
N LEU A 16 9.14 -0.27 4.11
CA LEU A 16 10.25 -1.02 3.52
C LEU A 16 10.90 -2.00 4.51
N ASN A 17 10.71 -1.77 5.82
CA ASN A 17 11.21 -2.62 6.89
C ASN A 17 10.12 -3.52 7.47
N LEU A 18 9.00 -3.67 6.76
CA LEU A 18 7.89 -4.49 7.23
C LEU A 18 8.37 -5.94 7.44
N GLN A 19 8.25 -6.44 8.66
CA GLN A 19 8.66 -7.80 8.97
C GLN A 19 7.90 -8.80 8.09
N PRO A 20 8.52 -9.91 7.66
CA PRO A 20 7.81 -10.96 6.92
C PRO A 20 6.58 -11.44 7.69
N ILE A 21 5.55 -11.89 6.97
CA ILE A 21 4.41 -12.54 7.61
C ILE A 21 4.92 -13.83 8.28
N PRO A 22 4.80 -13.98 9.61
CA PRO A 22 5.32 -15.17 10.30
C PRO A 22 4.60 -16.44 9.86
N ASP A 23 5.33 -17.55 9.87
CA ASP A 23 4.80 -18.85 9.46
C ASP A 23 3.69 -19.38 10.39
N LEU A 24 2.80 -20.19 9.82
CA LEU A 24 1.69 -20.77 10.56
C LEU A 24 2.24 -21.93 11.39
N THR A 25 2.48 -21.66 12.67
CA THR A 25 2.78 -22.66 13.69
C THR A 25 1.48 -23.17 14.33
N ASP A 26 1.48 -24.44 14.76
CA ASP A 26 0.31 -25.10 15.37
C ASP A 26 -0.19 -24.41 16.65
N ASN A 27 0.69 -23.65 17.32
CA ASN A 27 0.39 -22.86 18.51
C ASN A 27 -0.25 -21.49 18.25
N ASN A 28 -0.45 -21.10 16.99
CA ASN A 28 -0.99 -19.77 16.68
C ASN A 28 -2.48 -19.69 17.04
N THR A 29 -2.82 -18.66 17.83
CA THR A 29 -4.20 -18.31 18.17
C THR A 29 -4.98 -17.89 16.93
N ASP A 30 -6.30 -18.06 16.94
CA ASP A 30 -7.16 -17.70 15.79
C ASP A 30 -7.06 -16.21 15.41
N GLU A 31 -6.77 -15.33 16.37
CA GLU A 31 -6.51 -13.91 16.15
C GLU A 31 -5.26 -13.69 15.26
N VAL A 32 -4.17 -14.42 15.53
CA VAL A 32 -2.93 -14.37 14.72
C VAL A 32 -3.19 -14.86 13.30
N LYS A 33 -4.03 -15.89 13.14
CA LYS A 33 -4.41 -16.41 11.82
C LYS A 33 -5.26 -15.38 11.04
N ALA A 34 -6.19 -14.71 11.72
CA ALA A 34 -7.03 -13.68 11.12
C ALA A 34 -6.21 -12.45 10.71
N GLU A 35 -5.31 -11.98 11.58
CA GLU A 35 -4.43 -10.85 11.29
C GLU A 35 -3.47 -11.16 10.13
N ARG A 36 -2.90 -12.37 10.09
CA ARG A 36 -2.10 -12.85 8.96
C ARG A 36 -2.90 -12.83 7.66
N LYS A 37 -4.13 -13.35 7.66
CA LYS A 37 -4.99 -13.38 6.48
C LYS A 37 -5.26 -11.97 5.96
N LYS A 38 -5.67 -11.07 6.86
CA LYS A 38 -5.91 -9.65 6.55
C LYS A 38 -4.66 -9.01 5.95
N ARG A 39 -3.49 -9.21 6.57
CA ARG A 39 -2.24 -8.63 6.09
C ARG A 39 -1.85 -9.15 4.70
N ASN A 40 -2.03 -10.44 4.45
CA ASN A 40 -1.76 -11.01 3.15
C ASN A 40 -2.67 -10.42 2.06
N GLU A 41 -3.95 -10.23 2.37
CA GLU A 41 -4.91 -9.56 1.48
C GLU A 41 -4.52 -8.10 1.23
N ASP A 42 -4.19 -7.34 2.27
CA ASP A 42 -3.75 -5.95 2.17
C ASP A 42 -2.48 -5.82 1.31
N GLU A 43 -1.50 -6.72 1.48
CA GLU A 43 -0.24 -6.67 0.74
C GLU A 43 -0.41 -7.06 -0.74
N VAL A 44 -1.19 -8.11 -1.03
CA VAL A 44 -1.43 -8.58 -2.40
C VAL A 44 -2.32 -7.61 -3.17
N ILE A 45 -3.39 -7.12 -2.55
CA ILE A 45 -4.39 -6.30 -3.22
C ILE A 45 -3.93 -4.84 -3.25
N CYS A 46 -3.49 -4.28 -2.11
CA CYS A 46 -3.34 -2.83 -2.03
C CYS A 46 -1.95 -2.33 -2.42
N ARG A 47 -0.87 -3.07 -2.12
CA ARG A 47 0.50 -2.54 -2.25
C ARG A 47 0.84 -2.13 -3.67
N GLY A 48 0.56 -2.99 -4.66
CA GLY A 48 0.80 -2.70 -6.07
C GLY A 48 -0.01 -1.49 -6.55
N HIS A 49 -1.32 -1.48 -6.29
CA HIS A 49 -2.20 -0.37 -6.70
C HIS A 49 -1.83 0.97 -6.07
N ILE A 50 -1.47 0.98 -4.78
CA ILE A 50 -1.06 2.20 -4.09
C ILE A 50 0.25 2.72 -4.69
N LEU A 51 1.26 1.86 -4.87
CA LEU A 51 2.54 2.26 -5.45
C LEU A 51 2.38 2.77 -6.88
N ASN A 52 1.50 2.14 -7.68
CA ASN A 52 1.23 2.59 -9.03
C ASN A 52 0.57 3.97 -9.03
N ALA A 53 -0.50 4.17 -8.24
CA ALA A 53 -1.18 5.46 -8.15
C ALA A 53 -0.26 6.59 -7.64
N LEU A 54 0.64 6.29 -6.70
CA LEU A 54 1.65 7.25 -6.23
C LEU A 54 2.65 7.58 -7.34
N SER A 55 3.12 6.57 -8.08
CA SER A 55 4.06 6.73 -9.19
C SER A 55 3.45 7.50 -10.35
N ASP A 56 2.20 7.20 -10.73
CA ASP A 56 1.46 7.90 -11.77
C ASP A 56 1.29 9.38 -11.43
N ARG A 57 0.96 9.69 -10.17
CA ARG A 57 0.86 11.07 -9.69
C ARG A 57 2.21 11.79 -9.72
N LEU A 58 3.28 11.09 -9.37
CA LEU A 58 4.65 11.64 -9.44
C LEU A 58 5.05 11.91 -10.89
N TYR A 59 4.83 10.94 -11.77
CA TYR A 59 5.07 11.06 -13.20
C TYR A 59 4.32 12.25 -13.78
N ASN A 60 3.02 12.36 -13.52
CA ASN A 60 2.22 13.48 -13.96
C ASN A 60 2.78 14.80 -13.43
N LEU A 61 3.21 14.90 -12.17
CA LEU A 61 3.79 16.13 -11.62
C LEU A 61 5.06 16.58 -12.36
N TYR A 62 5.93 15.65 -12.74
CA TYR A 62 7.21 15.97 -13.39
C TYR A 62 7.15 16.03 -14.91
N THR A 63 6.12 15.45 -15.51
CA THR A 63 5.91 15.46 -16.97
C THR A 63 4.77 16.38 -17.41
N PHE A 64 4.13 17.06 -16.45
CA PHE A 64 3.17 18.12 -16.75
C PHE A 64 3.90 19.30 -17.41
N GLU A 65 3.90 19.34 -18.73
CA GLU A 65 4.06 20.59 -19.45
C GLU A 65 2.75 21.36 -19.32
N PRO A 66 2.74 22.59 -18.76
CA PRO A 66 1.57 23.45 -18.88
C PRO A 66 1.35 23.63 -20.38
N SER A 67 0.23 23.13 -20.89
CA SER A 67 -0.13 23.37 -22.29
C SER A 67 -0.13 24.87 -22.50
N VAL A 68 0.81 25.35 -23.32
CA VAL A 68 0.77 26.73 -23.81
C VAL A 68 -0.56 26.83 -24.54
N LYS A 69 -1.55 27.45 -23.90
CA LYS A 69 -2.72 27.96 -24.62
C LYS A 69 -2.16 29.06 -25.53
N VAL A 70 -1.89 28.68 -26.77
CA VAL A 70 -1.70 29.63 -27.85
C VAL A 70 -3.03 30.37 -27.96
N ILE A 71 -3.01 31.63 -27.53
CA ILE A 71 -4.12 32.58 -27.64
C ILE A 71 -4.26 32.98 -29.11
#